data_AF-A0A067MJT1-F1
#
_entry.id   AF-A0A067MJT1-F1
#
_cell.length_a   1.000
_cell.length_b   1.000
_cell.length_c   1.000
_cell.angle_alpha   90.00
_cell.angle_beta   90.00
_cell.angle_gamma   90.00
#
_symmetry.space_group_name_H-M   'P 1'
#
loop_
_entity.id
_entity.type
_entity.pdbx_description
1 polymer ?
#
loop_
_entity_poly.entity_id
_entity_poly.type
_entity_poly.pdbx_seq_one_letter_code
_entity_poly.pdbx_strand_id
1 'polypeptide(L)'
;MFHGTGSEGNTGRVADLDLAADTGKLWREGERTEGDVRTGTHAYQSYKILSQADESLPLGPHDHMDDLESFFYVLCHISAMVKGPKTREIPDLAGHPELRKWVLSSDETPDFKLKVIHERILYVRCTEYFARYKDLLDKLRYFFWPRIAIAQDAVVDSKPMPNLEWPLEERLERAKADYDGFTEIVSEFIELLGPDATDSVSTTMVGCSLSLECVNTHILGSGICRGSHGQRRYHSRWREQETSVVVGV
;
A
#
# COMPACT_ATOMS: atom_id res chain seq x y z
N MET A 1 22.41 -11.63 -3.70
CA MET A 1 23.60 -10.85 -3.34
C MET A 1 23.54 -9.56 -4.15
N PHE A 2 23.06 -8.46 -3.57
CA PHE A 2 22.93 -7.19 -4.29
C PHE A 2 24.29 -6.47 -4.26
N HIS A 3 24.92 -6.31 -5.41
CA HIS A 3 26.12 -5.48 -5.54
C HIS A 3 25.68 -4.01 -5.42
N GLY A 4 26.15 -3.32 -4.38
CA GLY A 4 25.89 -1.90 -4.20
C GLY A 4 26.52 -1.09 -5.33
N THR A 5 25.70 -0.48 -6.19
CA THR A 5 26.13 0.41 -7.28
C THR A 5 26.19 1.88 -6.85
N GLY A 6 25.96 2.19 -5.58
CA GLY A 6 26.15 3.54 -5.04
C GLY A 6 27.50 3.65 -4.31
N SER A 7 28.24 4.73 -4.55
CA SER A 7 29.29 5.18 -3.63
C SER A 7 28.76 5.18 -2.19
N GLU A 8 29.59 4.82 -1.22
CA GLU A 8 29.26 4.77 0.21
C GLU A 8 28.38 5.96 0.64
N GLY A 9 27.06 5.77 0.73
CA GLY A 9 26.12 6.86 1.05
C GLY A 9 24.67 6.67 0.60
N ASN A 10 24.41 6.03 -0.54
CA ASN A 10 23.05 5.94 -1.12
C ASN A 10 22.43 4.55 -1.03
N THR A 11 22.54 3.89 0.13
CA THR A 11 21.85 2.60 0.36
C THR A 11 20.59 2.83 1.17
N GLY A 12 19.45 2.45 0.62
CA GLY A 12 18.21 2.33 1.40
C GLY A 12 18.38 1.24 2.46
N ARG A 13 17.96 1.52 3.69
CA ARG A 13 17.95 0.55 4.79
C ARG A 13 16.53 0.48 5.32
N VAL A 14 16.02 -0.75 5.46
CA VAL A 14 14.77 -0.98 6.20
C VAL A 14 15.09 -0.73 7.67
N ALA A 15 14.24 0.05 8.33
CA ALA A 15 14.32 0.40 9.74
C ALA A 15 12.93 0.27 10.36
N ASP A 16 12.88 0.36 11.68
CA ASP A 16 11.64 0.29 12.47
C ASP A 16 10.84 -1.00 12.25
N LEU A 17 11.36 -2.10 12.82
CA LEU A 17 10.77 -3.44 12.74
C LEU A 17 9.85 -3.73 13.93
N ASP A 18 9.31 -2.70 14.59
CA ASP A 18 8.43 -2.84 15.75
C ASP A 18 7.06 -3.43 15.40
N LEU A 19 6.65 -3.30 14.13
CA LEU A 19 5.48 -3.95 13.53
C LEU A 19 5.80 -5.27 12.81
N ALA A 20 7.05 -5.75 12.86
CA ALA A 20 7.39 -7.03 12.22
C ALA A 20 6.71 -8.18 12.97
N ALA A 21 5.92 -8.97 12.25
CA ALA A 21 5.24 -10.14 12.79
C ALA A 21 6.01 -11.43 12.46
N ASP A 22 6.01 -12.39 13.39
CA ASP A 22 6.41 -13.76 13.10
C ASP A 22 5.29 -14.45 12.32
N THR A 23 5.43 -14.52 11.00
CA THR A 23 4.43 -15.13 10.10
C THR A 23 4.16 -16.59 10.42
N GLY A 24 5.17 -17.34 10.89
CA GLY A 24 5.01 -18.73 11.30
C GLY A 24 4.16 -18.86 12.55
N LYS A 25 4.33 -17.97 13.53
CA LYS A 25 3.49 -17.93 14.73
C LYS A 25 2.07 -17.47 14.38
N LEU A 26 1.96 -16.34 13.69
CA LEU A 26 0.70 -15.70 13.33
C LEU A 26 -0.17 -16.59 12.41
N TRP A 27 0.42 -17.38 11.52
CA TRP A 27 -0.32 -18.33 10.69
C TRP A 27 -0.61 -19.68 11.37
N ARG A 28 0.22 -20.16 12.30
CA ARG A 28 -0.01 -21.44 13.00
C ARG A 28 -1.00 -21.31 14.15
N GLU A 29 -0.86 -20.26 14.95
CA GLU A 29 -1.67 -20.05 16.14
C GLU A 29 -2.97 -19.31 15.80
N GLY A 30 -3.00 -18.59 14.67
CA GLY A 30 -4.19 -17.85 14.21
C GLY A 30 -4.55 -16.65 15.10
N GLU A 31 -3.78 -16.41 16.15
CA GLU A 31 -4.00 -15.32 17.10
C GLU A 31 -3.18 -14.10 16.69
N ARG A 32 -3.88 -12.97 16.52
CA ARG A 32 -3.24 -11.66 16.44
C ARG A 32 -2.63 -11.33 17.80
N THR A 33 -1.36 -10.99 17.80
CA THR A 33 -0.69 -10.36 18.94
C THR A 33 -1.16 -8.91 19.08
N GLU A 34 -0.96 -8.32 20.26
CA GLU A 34 -1.24 -6.90 20.51
C GLU A 34 -0.44 -5.97 19.57
N GLY A 35 0.71 -6.44 19.08
CA GLY A 35 1.50 -5.78 18.03
C GLY A 35 0.81 -5.79 16.66
N ASP A 36 0.04 -6.83 16.33
CA ASP A 36 -0.73 -6.95 15.08
C ASP A 36 -1.95 -6.01 15.04
N VAL A 37 -2.31 -5.40 16.18
CA VAL A 37 -3.36 -4.36 16.27
C VAL A 37 -2.79 -2.99 15.92
N ARG A 38 -1.46 -2.80 16.08
CA ARG A 38 -0.81 -1.59 15.60
C ARG A 38 -0.72 -1.67 14.09
N THR A 39 -1.41 -0.75 13.44
CA THR A 39 -1.36 -0.65 11.99
C THR A 39 -0.36 0.44 11.61
N GLY A 40 0.44 0.19 10.58
CA GLY A 40 1.40 1.17 10.06
C GLY A 40 0.70 2.42 9.53
N THR A 41 1.46 3.37 8.97
CA THR A 41 0.89 4.60 8.39
C THR A 41 -0.22 4.28 7.41
N HIS A 42 -1.45 4.74 7.70
CA HIS A 42 -2.68 4.46 6.96
C HIS A 42 -2.53 4.59 5.43
N ALA A 43 -1.80 5.61 4.98
CA ALA A 43 -1.59 5.87 3.57
C ALA A 43 -0.90 4.72 2.81
N TYR A 44 -0.12 3.89 3.49
CA TYR A 44 0.64 2.80 2.88
C TYR A 44 0.04 1.42 3.15
N GLN A 45 -0.95 1.29 4.03
CA GLN A 45 -1.63 0.02 4.29
C GLN A 45 -2.25 -0.56 3.01
N SER A 46 -2.20 -1.87 2.82
CA SER A 46 -2.77 -2.51 1.64
C SER A 46 -4.30 -2.35 1.56
N TYR A 47 -4.85 -2.55 0.36
CA TYR A 47 -6.29 -2.65 0.15
C TYR A 47 -6.94 -3.68 1.08
N LYS A 48 -6.30 -4.84 1.27
CA LYS A 48 -6.79 -5.91 2.15
C LYS A 48 -6.92 -5.41 3.59
N ILE A 49 -5.89 -4.77 4.13
CA ILE A 49 -5.88 -4.26 5.51
C ILE A 49 -6.94 -3.17 5.70
N LEU A 50 -7.03 -2.24 4.75
CA LEU A 50 -7.99 -1.13 4.82
C LEU A 50 -9.44 -1.58 4.66
N SER A 51 -9.68 -2.65 3.89
CA SER A 51 -11.01 -3.22 3.70
C SER A 51 -11.47 -4.08 4.89
N GLN A 52 -10.60 -4.32 5.87
CA GLN A 52 -10.88 -5.13 7.06
C GLN A 52 -11.50 -4.34 8.23
N ALA A 53 -12.09 -3.17 7.96
CA ALA A 53 -12.70 -2.33 8.98
C ALA A 53 -13.91 -3.00 9.69
N ASP A 54 -14.50 -4.04 9.10
CA ASP A 54 -15.54 -4.85 9.73
C ASP A 54 -14.96 -6.17 10.25
N GLU A 55 -14.86 -6.30 11.58
CA GLU A 55 -14.34 -7.48 12.30
C GLU A 55 -15.11 -8.78 11.97
N SER A 56 -16.30 -8.68 11.39
CA SER A 56 -17.13 -9.84 11.07
C SER A 56 -16.66 -10.66 9.86
N LEU A 57 -15.74 -10.12 9.04
CA LEU A 57 -15.24 -10.77 7.82
C LEU A 57 -13.72 -10.75 7.79
N PRO A 58 -13.05 -11.77 8.35
CA PRO A 58 -11.60 -11.79 8.35
C PRO A 58 -11.09 -12.06 6.93
N LEU A 59 -10.56 -11.02 6.28
CA LEU A 59 -9.70 -11.15 5.11
C LEU A 59 -8.36 -11.84 5.41
N GLY A 60 -8.21 -12.30 6.65
CA GLY A 60 -7.01 -12.90 7.17
C GLY A 60 -6.20 -11.95 8.04
N PRO A 61 -5.09 -12.44 8.58
CA PRO A 61 -4.06 -11.59 9.12
C PRO A 61 -3.23 -10.93 8.00
N HIS A 62 -2.35 -10.03 8.41
CA HIS A 62 -1.33 -9.45 7.54
C HIS A 62 -0.46 -10.55 6.90
N ASP A 63 -0.09 -10.38 5.64
CA ASP A 63 0.79 -11.29 4.89
C ASP A 63 1.81 -10.51 4.05
N HIS A 64 2.73 -11.21 3.40
CA HIS A 64 3.82 -10.59 2.64
C HIS A 64 3.35 -9.73 1.46
N MET A 65 2.14 -9.98 0.93
CA MET A 65 1.59 -9.16 -0.16
C MET A 65 1.23 -7.75 0.33
N ASP A 66 0.86 -7.61 1.60
CA ASP A 66 0.58 -6.30 2.19
C ASP A 66 1.84 -5.43 2.26
N ASP A 67 2.99 -6.04 2.57
CA ASP A 67 4.29 -5.37 2.55
C ASP A 67 4.66 -4.92 1.13
N LEU A 68 4.54 -5.83 0.15
CA LEU A 68 4.83 -5.52 -1.26
C LEU A 68 3.92 -4.41 -1.81
N GLU A 69 2.64 -4.43 -1.46
CA GLU A 69 1.69 -3.39 -1.85
C GLU A 69 2.03 -2.03 -1.18
N SER A 70 2.48 -2.06 0.07
CA SER A 70 2.99 -0.88 0.77
C SER A 70 4.19 -0.26 0.05
N PHE A 71 5.15 -1.08 -0.41
CA PHE A 71 6.27 -0.62 -1.24
C PHE A 71 5.80 0.02 -2.54
N PHE A 72 4.80 -0.55 -3.21
CA PHE A 72 4.20 0.03 -4.41
C PHE A 72 3.61 1.42 -4.13
N TYR A 73 2.89 1.60 -3.02
CA TYR A 73 2.36 2.91 -2.65
C TYR A 73 3.43 3.94 -2.31
N VAL A 74 4.53 3.54 -1.66
CA VAL A 74 5.70 4.41 -1.46
C VAL A 74 6.30 4.84 -2.80
N LEU A 75 6.42 3.92 -3.76
CA LEU A 75 6.92 4.23 -5.10
C LEU A 75 5.97 5.19 -5.84
N CYS A 76 4.66 5.00 -5.76
CA CYS A 76 3.67 5.93 -6.31
C CYS A 76 3.81 7.33 -5.69
N HIS A 77 3.97 7.41 -4.37
CA HIS A 77 4.15 8.67 -3.65
C HIS A 77 5.40 9.42 -4.12
N ILE A 78 6.55 8.74 -4.13
CA ILE A 78 7.81 9.31 -4.61
C ILE A 78 7.67 9.76 -6.06
N SER A 79 7.07 8.93 -6.91
CA SER A 79 6.92 9.22 -8.34
C SER A 79 6.05 10.45 -8.62
N ALA A 80 5.07 10.72 -7.76
CA ALA A 80 4.16 11.85 -7.92
C ALA A 80 4.72 13.18 -7.38
N MET A 81 5.60 13.11 -6.37
CA MET A 81 5.96 14.30 -5.58
C MET A 81 7.42 14.71 -5.71
N VAL A 82 8.33 13.78 -6.03
CA VAL A 82 9.75 14.08 -6.18
C VAL A 82 10.03 14.62 -7.58
N LYS A 83 10.55 15.85 -7.65
CA LYS A 83 10.81 16.56 -8.92
C LYS A 83 12.15 16.24 -9.56
N GLY A 84 13.01 15.49 -8.87
CA GLY A 84 14.35 15.14 -9.31
C GLY A 84 15.37 15.07 -8.19
N PRO A 85 16.66 14.83 -8.49
CA PRO A 85 17.71 14.54 -7.51
C PRO A 85 17.99 15.66 -6.50
N LYS A 86 17.60 16.90 -6.83
CA LYS A 86 17.75 18.08 -5.95
C LYS A 86 16.63 18.21 -4.91
N THR A 87 15.65 17.32 -4.94
CA THR A 87 14.57 17.28 -3.95
C THR A 87 15.15 16.76 -2.63
N ARG A 88 15.30 17.65 -1.63
CA ARG A 88 15.96 17.31 -0.36
C ARG A 88 15.10 16.42 0.54
N GLU A 89 13.79 16.60 0.49
CA GLU A 89 12.81 15.92 1.32
C GLU A 89 11.65 15.46 0.45
N ILE A 90 11.14 14.25 0.72
CA ILE A 90 9.92 13.76 0.07
C ILE A 90 8.77 14.63 0.59
N PRO A 91 8.04 15.36 -0.27
CA PRO A 91 6.99 16.24 0.20
C PRO A 91 5.86 15.45 0.87
N ASP A 92 5.15 16.08 1.81
CA ASP A 92 4.03 15.45 2.52
C ASP A 92 2.85 15.14 1.57
N LEU A 93 2.29 13.93 1.65
CA LEU A 93 1.13 13.46 0.90
C LEU A 93 -0.05 14.44 0.93
N ALA A 94 -0.27 15.14 2.05
CA ALA A 94 -1.33 16.12 2.23
C ALA A 94 -1.23 17.28 1.23
N GLY A 95 -0.02 17.57 0.72
CA GLY A 95 0.23 18.59 -0.29
C GLY A 95 -0.19 18.19 -1.71
N HIS A 96 -0.48 16.92 -1.97
CA HIS A 96 -0.88 16.44 -3.29
C HIS A 96 -2.41 16.23 -3.37
N PRO A 97 -3.13 16.85 -4.34
CA PRO A 97 -4.60 16.85 -4.40
C PRO A 97 -5.25 15.46 -4.37
N GLU A 98 -4.62 14.49 -5.05
CA GLU A 98 -5.08 13.10 -5.09
C GLU A 98 -4.55 12.26 -3.92
N LEU A 99 -3.24 12.23 -3.70
CA LEU A 99 -2.63 11.38 -2.66
C LEU A 99 -3.02 11.75 -1.23
N ARG A 100 -3.41 13.01 -0.96
CA ARG A 100 -3.94 13.39 0.37
C ARG A 100 -5.13 12.52 0.80
N LYS A 101 -5.88 11.96 -0.14
CA LYS A 101 -7.00 11.05 0.16
C LYS A 101 -6.54 9.78 0.86
N TRP A 102 -5.29 9.36 0.68
CA TRP A 102 -4.72 8.19 1.37
C TRP A 102 -4.56 8.41 2.87
N VAL A 103 -4.50 9.68 3.30
CA VAL A 103 -4.31 10.06 4.71
C VAL A 103 -5.64 10.43 5.39
N LEU A 104 -6.62 10.92 4.63
CA LEU A 104 -7.74 11.71 5.19
C LEU A 104 -9.03 10.93 5.50
N SER A 105 -9.24 9.71 5.00
CA SER A 105 -10.49 8.98 5.29
C SER A 105 -10.33 7.46 5.25
N SER A 106 -10.63 6.77 6.36
CA SER A 106 -10.57 5.30 6.41
C SER A 106 -11.50 4.63 5.40
N ASP A 107 -12.70 5.18 5.24
CA ASP A 107 -13.78 4.47 4.54
C ASP A 107 -13.65 4.59 3.01
N GLU A 108 -13.07 5.68 2.49
CA GLU A 108 -12.92 5.89 1.04
C GLU A 108 -11.53 5.50 0.51
N THR A 109 -10.54 5.31 1.40
CA THR A 109 -9.18 4.95 0.99
C THR A 109 -9.10 3.62 0.23
N PRO A 110 -9.80 2.54 0.64
CA PRO A 110 -9.84 1.30 -0.13
C PRO A 110 -10.28 1.52 -1.58
N ASP A 111 -11.37 2.27 -1.80
CA ASP A 111 -11.91 2.54 -3.13
C ASP A 111 -10.92 3.35 -3.98
N PHE A 112 -10.23 4.31 -3.37
CA PHE A 112 -9.23 5.09 -4.08
C PHE A 112 -8.02 4.23 -4.47
N LYS A 113 -7.55 3.37 -3.57
CA LYS A 113 -6.47 2.41 -3.84
C LYS A 113 -6.85 1.41 -4.92
N LEU A 114 -8.08 0.93 -4.91
CA LEU A 114 -8.63 0.08 -5.96
C LEU A 114 -8.60 0.80 -7.31
N LYS A 115 -8.97 2.09 -7.39
CA LYS A 115 -8.86 2.88 -8.62
C LYS A 115 -7.42 3.00 -9.12
N VAL A 116 -6.48 3.28 -8.22
CA VAL A 116 -5.03 3.36 -8.57
C VAL A 116 -4.56 2.04 -9.19
N ILE A 117 -5.07 0.90 -8.71
CA ILE A 117 -4.64 -0.41 -9.19
C ILE A 117 -5.44 -0.89 -10.41
N HIS A 118 -6.72 -0.57 -10.49
CA HIS A 118 -7.57 -1.03 -11.59
C HIS A 118 -7.42 -0.16 -12.86
N GLU A 119 -7.27 1.15 -12.73
CA GLU A 119 -7.30 2.06 -13.87
C GLU A 119 -5.91 2.26 -14.50
N ARG A 120 -5.79 1.98 -15.81
CA ARG A 120 -4.56 2.17 -16.63
C ARG A 120 -4.00 3.59 -16.62
N ILE A 121 -4.85 4.57 -16.33
CA ILE A 121 -4.47 5.96 -16.26
C ILE A 121 -4.14 6.22 -14.80
N LEU A 122 -2.85 6.13 -14.47
CA LEU A 122 -2.29 6.56 -13.19
C LEU A 122 -2.97 7.84 -12.72
N TYR A 123 -3.96 7.71 -11.82
CA TYR A 123 -4.60 8.83 -11.12
C TYR A 123 -3.53 9.70 -10.44
N VAL A 124 -2.41 9.05 -10.11
CA VAL A 124 -1.18 9.63 -9.61
C VAL A 124 -0.30 10.06 -10.78
N ARG A 125 -0.47 11.30 -11.25
CA ARG A 125 0.42 11.88 -12.27
C ARG A 125 1.85 11.91 -11.75
N CYS A 126 2.74 11.14 -12.38
CA CYS A 126 4.16 11.20 -12.09
C CYS A 126 4.73 12.58 -12.44
N THR A 127 5.76 13.01 -11.72
CA THR A 127 6.55 14.17 -12.13
C THR A 127 7.28 13.88 -13.44
N GLU A 128 7.74 14.93 -14.13
CA GLU A 128 8.54 14.76 -15.36
C GLU A 128 9.76 13.86 -15.15
N TYR A 129 10.40 13.98 -13.97
CA TYR A 129 11.54 13.15 -13.59
C TYR A 129 11.19 11.66 -13.52
N PHE A 130 9.98 11.34 -13.04
CA PHE A 130 9.49 9.97 -12.94
C PHE A 130 8.66 9.51 -14.16
N ALA A 131 8.56 10.31 -15.22
CA ALA A 131 7.76 9.96 -16.40
C ALA A 131 8.20 8.62 -17.04
N ARG A 132 9.50 8.32 -17.01
CA ARG A 132 10.08 7.06 -17.51
C ARG A 132 9.75 5.82 -16.66
N TYR A 133 9.24 6.00 -15.44
CA TYR A 133 8.89 4.92 -14.51
C TYR A 133 7.45 4.46 -14.69
N LYS A 134 6.69 5.08 -15.59
CA LYS A 134 5.29 4.73 -15.86
C LYS A 134 5.10 3.25 -16.18
N ASP A 135 6.00 2.68 -16.98
CA ASP A 135 5.92 1.26 -17.37
C ASP A 135 6.19 0.32 -16.19
N LEU A 136 7.11 0.69 -15.29
CA LEU A 136 7.33 -0.04 -14.03
C LEU A 136 6.05 -0.01 -13.16
N LEU A 137 5.46 1.17 -12.98
CA LEU A 137 4.24 1.32 -12.19
C LEU A 137 3.09 0.50 -12.79
N ASP A 138 2.95 0.45 -14.12
CA ASP A 138 1.92 -0.35 -14.78
C ASP A 138 2.19 -1.86 -14.64
N LYS A 139 3.44 -2.33 -14.77
CA LYS A 139 3.79 -3.73 -14.50
C LYS A 139 3.49 -4.15 -13.07
N LEU A 140 3.89 -3.33 -12.09
CA LEU A 140 3.59 -3.60 -10.67
C LEU A 140 2.09 -3.60 -10.41
N ARG A 141 1.35 -2.68 -11.02
CA ARG A 141 -0.11 -2.67 -10.97
C ARG A 141 -0.73 -3.99 -11.45
N TYR A 142 -0.28 -4.51 -12.58
CA TYR A 142 -0.72 -5.81 -13.09
C TYR A 142 -0.33 -6.96 -12.15
N PHE A 143 0.84 -6.89 -11.51
CA PHE A 143 1.28 -7.88 -10.52
C PHE A 143 0.34 -7.95 -9.30
N PHE A 144 -0.09 -6.81 -8.76
CA PHE A 144 -0.99 -6.79 -7.59
C PHE A 144 -2.46 -7.09 -7.92
N TRP A 145 -2.90 -6.86 -9.16
CA TRP A 145 -4.32 -6.96 -9.53
C TRP A 145 -4.99 -8.29 -9.16
N PRO A 146 -4.40 -9.48 -9.43
CA PRO A 146 -5.02 -10.75 -9.05
C PRO A 146 -5.31 -10.86 -7.55
N ARG A 147 -4.38 -10.41 -6.71
CA ARG A 147 -4.52 -10.48 -5.23
C ARG A 147 -5.66 -9.57 -4.75
N ILE A 148 -5.74 -8.37 -5.32
CA ILE A 148 -6.75 -7.37 -4.95
C ILE A 148 -8.13 -7.78 -5.45
N ALA A 149 -8.25 -8.34 -6.65
CA ALA A 149 -9.51 -8.88 -7.16
C ALA A 149 -10.07 -9.95 -6.21
N ILE A 150 -9.23 -10.88 -5.75
CA ILE A 150 -9.65 -11.90 -4.76
C ILE A 150 -10.07 -11.25 -3.43
N ALA A 151 -9.36 -10.22 -2.97
CA ALA A 151 -9.73 -9.50 -1.74
C ALA A 151 -11.06 -8.76 -1.89
N GLN A 152 -11.27 -8.12 -3.03
CA GLN A 152 -12.52 -7.44 -3.36
C GLN A 152 -13.68 -8.42 -3.42
N ASP A 153 -13.53 -9.55 -4.12
CA ASP A 153 -14.54 -10.60 -4.19
C ASP A 153 -14.89 -11.12 -2.79
N ALA A 154 -13.90 -11.34 -1.94
CA ALA A 154 -14.09 -11.77 -0.56
C ALA A 154 -14.92 -10.75 0.27
N VAL A 155 -14.63 -9.45 0.11
CA VAL A 155 -15.41 -8.36 0.75
C VAL A 155 -16.85 -8.34 0.23
N VAL A 156 -17.02 -8.35 -1.09
CA VAL A 156 -18.33 -8.25 -1.76
C VAL A 156 -19.22 -9.45 -1.41
N ASP A 157 -18.67 -10.65 -1.47
CA ASP A 157 -19.40 -11.88 -1.20
C ASP A 157 -19.53 -12.20 0.29
N SER A 158 -18.87 -11.41 1.16
CA SER A 158 -18.79 -11.69 2.60
C SER A 158 -18.22 -13.10 2.87
N LYS A 159 -17.14 -13.47 2.17
CA LYS A 159 -16.46 -14.76 2.24
C LYS A 159 -15.01 -14.60 2.72
N PRO A 160 -14.44 -15.60 3.41
CA PRO A 160 -13.02 -15.58 3.73
C PRO A 160 -12.17 -15.61 2.46
N MET A 161 -10.95 -15.09 2.55
CA MET A 161 -10.00 -15.20 1.45
C MET A 161 -9.56 -16.66 1.24
N PRO A 162 -9.47 -17.15 -0.02
CA PRO A 162 -9.10 -18.54 -0.30
C PRO A 162 -7.74 -18.96 0.29
N ASN A 163 -6.79 -18.03 0.41
CA ASN A 163 -5.46 -18.31 0.91
C ASN A 163 -5.41 -18.66 2.41
N LEU A 164 -6.50 -18.42 3.16
CA LEU A 164 -6.61 -18.80 4.57
C LEU A 164 -6.75 -20.30 4.78
N GLU A 165 -7.06 -21.06 3.73
CA GLU A 165 -7.18 -22.51 3.80
C GLU A 165 -5.90 -23.24 3.37
N TRP A 166 -4.91 -22.52 2.81
CA TRP A 166 -3.68 -23.14 2.33
C TRP A 166 -2.80 -23.62 3.49
N PRO A 167 -2.13 -24.79 3.34
CA PRO A 167 -1.08 -25.23 4.25
C PRO A 167 0.06 -24.20 4.36
N LEU A 168 0.75 -24.18 5.50
CA LEU A 168 1.86 -23.26 5.77
C LEU A 168 2.94 -23.33 4.69
N GLU A 169 3.30 -24.54 4.28
CA GLU A 169 4.33 -24.80 3.27
C GLU A 169 3.96 -24.18 1.92
N GLU A 170 2.70 -24.31 1.50
CA GLU A 170 2.20 -23.71 0.26
C GLU A 170 2.21 -22.18 0.34
N ARG A 171 1.84 -21.60 1.50
CA ARG A 171 1.90 -20.14 1.69
C ARG A 171 3.33 -19.61 1.56
N LEU A 172 4.30 -20.31 2.16
CA LEU A 172 5.71 -19.92 2.08
C LEU A 172 6.27 -20.04 0.66
N GLU A 173 5.91 -21.10 -0.07
CA GLU A 173 6.30 -21.27 -1.47
C GLU A 173 5.74 -20.16 -2.36
N ARG A 174 4.46 -19.83 -2.18
CA ARG A 174 3.82 -18.71 -2.90
C ARG A 174 4.43 -17.37 -2.52
N ALA A 175 4.69 -17.14 -1.24
CA ALA A 175 5.36 -15.92 -0.79
C ALA A 175 6.70 -15.72 -1.47
N LYS A 176 7.50 -16.80 -1.56
CA LYS A 176 8.75 -16.79 -2.31
C LYS A 176 8.51 -16.44 -3.78
N ALA A 177 7.55 -17.08 -4.45
CA ALA A 177 7.25 -16.83 -5.85
C ALA A 177 6.81 -15.37 -6.10
N ASP A 178 6.01 -14.80 -5.20
CA ASP A 178 5.56 -13.40 -5.26
C ASP A 178 6.75 -12.44 -5.11
N TYR A 179 7.64 -12.68 -4.15
CA TYR A 179 8.86 -11.88 -3.99
C TYR A 179 9.78 -11.98 -5.22
N ASP A 180 9.95 -13.18 -5.77
CA ASP A 180 10.76 -13.40 -6.97
C ASP A 180 10.17 -12.61 -8.16
N GLY A 181 8.86 -12.74 -8.41
CA GLY A 181 8.17 -12.02 -9.49
C GLY A 181 8.20 -10.50 -9.32
N PHE A 182 7.99 -10.00 -8.10
CA PHE A 182 8.14 -8.57 -7.80
C PHE A 182 9.57 -8.07 -8.07
N THR A 183 10.57 -8.82 -7.60
CA THR A 183 11.98 -8.48 -7.75
C THR A 183 12.42 -8.53 -9.21
N GLU A 184 11.91 -9.49 -9.99
CA GLU A 184 12.14 -9.59 -11.43
C GLU A 184 11.63 -8.34 -12.16
N ILE A 185 10.38 -7.91 -11.91
CA ILE A 185 9.82 -6.68 -12.50
C ILE A 185 10.69 -5.45 -12.21
N VAL A 186 11.13 -5.31 -10.95
CA VAL A 186 11.98 -4.18 -10.53
C VAL A 186 13.37 -4.28 -11.16
N SER A 187 13.95 -5.47 -11.22
CA SER A 187 15.30 -5.70 -11.76
C SER A 187 15.36 -5.45 -13.26
N GLU A 188 14.39 -5.96 -14.03
CA GLU A 188 14.25 -5.67 -15.46
C GLU A 188 14.21 -4.16 -15.72
N PHE A 189 13.47 -3.42 -14.90
CA PHE A 189 13.38 -1.98 -15.03
C PHE A 189 14.72 -1.28 -14.71
N ILE A 190 15.42 -1.71 -13.66
CA ILE A 190 16.75 -1.19 -13.33
C ILE A 190 17.74 -1.45 -14.47
N GLU A 191 17.71 -2.63 -15.07
CA GLU A 191 18.55 -2.98 -16.23
C GLU A 191 18.25 -2.10 -17.44
N LEU A 192 16.96 -1.83 -17.72
CA LEU A 192 16.52 -0.93 -18.80
C LEU A 192 16.99 0.51 -18.62
N LEU A 193 17.18 0.99 -17.39
CA LEU A 193 17.73 2.33 -17.15
C LEU A 193 19.21 2.44 -17.54
N GLY A 194 19.93 1.32 -17.62
CA GLY A 194 21.33 1.26 -18.00
C GLY A 194 22.30 1.89 -16.98
N PRO A 195 23.61 1.66 -17.14
CA PRO A 195 24.64 2.24 -16.27
C PRO A 195 24.73 3.77 -16.41
N ASP A 196 24.37 4.34 -17.56
CA ASP A 196 24.43 5.78 -17.80
C ASP A 196 23.40 6.58 -16.96
N ALA A 197 22.38 5.91 -16.40
CA ALA A 197 21.43 6.55 -15.49
C ALA A 197 22.06 6.91 -14.15
N THR A 198 23.14 6.24 -13.71
CA THR A 198 23.83 6.56 -12.46
C THR A 198 24.91 7.64 -12.62
N ASP A 199 25.51 7.77 -13.81
CA ASP A 199 26.65 8.68 -14.04
C ASP A 199 26.26 10.15 -14.27
N SER A 200 24.99 10.44 -14.55
CA SER A 200 24.50 11.83 -14.71
C SER A 200 24.25 12.56 -13.38
N VAL A 201 24.40 11.90 -12.24
CA VAL A 201 24.31 12.52 -10.90
C VAL A 201 25.70 12.61 -10.27
N SER A 202 26.66 13.19 -10.99
CA SER A 202 27.86 13.75 -10.35
C SER A 202 27.46 15.02 -9.59
N THR A 203 26.92 14.85 -8.38
CA THR A 203 26.67 15.94 -7.45
C THR A 203 27.40 15.63 -6.16
N THR A 204 28.40 16.44 -5.86
CA THR A 204 29.11 16.52 -4.60
C THR A 204 28.10 16.76 -3.47
N MET A 205 27.62 15.69 -2.83
CA MET A 205 26.76 15.76 -1.65
C MET A 205 27.64 15.68 -0.40
N VAL A 206 27.99 16.85 0.12
CA VAL A 206 28.57 16.99 1.47
C VAL A 206 27.43 16.82 2.48
N GLY A 207 27.48 15.72 3.22
CA GLY A 207 26.88 15.47 4.53
C GLY A 207 25.50 16.08 4.83
N CYS A 208 24.44 15.30 4.64
CA CYS A 208 23.22 15.45 5.43
C CYS A 208 22.81 14.07 5.97
N SER A 209 22.93 13.91 7.29
CA SER A 209 22.29 12.83 8.04
C SER A 209 20.83 13.20 8.24
N LEU A 210 19.91 12.39 7.74
CA LEU A 210 18.49 12.48 8.08
C LEU A 210 18.25 11.65 9.34
N SER A 211 17.90 12.33 10.43
CA SER A 211 17.28 11.75 11.61
C SER A 211 15.79 12.09 11.56
N LEU A 212 14.93 11.08 11.44
CA LEU A 212 13.50 11.24 11.70
C LEU A 212 13.33 11.28 13.22
N GLU A 213 13.12 12.47 13.79
CA GLU A 213 12.58 12.60 15.14
C GLU A 213 11.06 12.55 15.06
N CYS A 214 10.46 11.54 15.69
CA CYS A 214 9.01 11.41 15.85
C CYS A 214 8.48 12.62 16.63
N VAL A 215 7.61 13.42 15.99
CA VAL A 215 6.84 14.47 16.64
C VAL A 215 5.74 13.81 17.49
N ASN A 216 6.07 13.53 18.74
CA ASN A 216 5.12 13.09 19.74
C ASN A 216 4.39 14.32 20.30
N THR A 217 3.24 14.68 19.74
CA THR A 217 2.41 15.75 20.30
C THR A 217 1.43 15.16 21.32
N HIS A 218 1.78 15.33 22.59
CA HIS A 218 0.85 15.26 23.71
C HIS A 218 -0.30 16.26 23.50
N ILE A 219 -1.53 15.76 23.42
CA ILE A 219 -2.72 16.54 23.80
C ILE A 219 -3.44 15.77 24.91
N LEU A 220 -3.17 16.19 26.15
CA LEU A 220 -4.04 15.96 27.29
C LEU A 220 -5.24 16.92 27.16
N GLY A 221 -6.46 16.37 27.14
CA GLY A 221 -7.68 17.15 27.08
C GLY A 221 -8.87 16.31 27.53
N SER A 222 -9.04 16.23 28.84
CA SER A 222 -10.17 15.65 29.57
C SER A 222 -11.52 16.17 29.08
N GLY A 223 -12.46 15.26 28.82
CA GLY A 223 -13.84 15.59 28.45
C GLY A 223 -14.79 14.43 28.71
N ILE A 224 -15.30 14.36 29.94
CA ILE A 224 -16.37 13.47 30.39
C ILE A 224 -17.65 13.78 29.61
N CYS A 225 -18.25 12.79 28.94
CA CYS A 225 -19.69 12.76 28.65
C CYS A 225 -20.19 11.30 28.66
N ARG A 226 -20.98 10.98 29.68
CA ARG A 226 -21.87 9.81 29.75
C ARG A 226 -23.01 9.95 28.75
N GLY A 227 -23.47 8.85 28.15
CA GLY A 227 -24.80 8.85 27.53
C GLY A 227 -25.15 7.68 26.62
N SER A 228 -25.59 6.58 27.23
CA SER A 228 -26.82 5.86 26.89
C SER A 228 -26.96 5.04 25.59
N HIS A 229 -27.34 3.78 25.82
CA HIS A 229 -27.94 2.78 24.94
C HIS A 229 -28.81 3.27 23.76
N GLY A 230 -28.69 2.57 22.63
CA GLY A 230 -29.70 2.54 21.57
C GLY A 230 -29.52 1.31 20.67
N GLN A 231 -30.56 0.49 20.56
CA GLN A 231 -30.61 -0.81 19.90
C GLN A 231 -30.45 -0.78 18.37
N ARG A 232 -29.94 -1.90 17.86
CA ARG A 232 -29.95 -2.37 16.47
C ARG A 232 -31.35 -2.30 15.84
N ARG A 233 -31.43 -1.94 14.55
CA ARG A 233 -32.28 -2.61 13.55
C ARG A 233 -31.75 -2.29 12.14
N TYR A 234 -31.20 -3.31 11.50
CA TYR A 234 -30.97 -3.35 10.06
C TYR A 234 -32.31 -3.54 9.35
N HIS A 235 -32.58 -2.71 8.34
CA HIS A 235 -33.57 -3.00 7.29
C HIS A 235 -32.90 -2.79 5.95
N SER A 236 -32.56 -3.91 5.29
CA SER A 236 -32.25 -3.97 3.88
C SER A 236 -33.52 -3.75 3.07
N ARG A 237 -33.47 -2.85 2.07
CA ARG A 237 -34.50 -2.74 1.04
C ARG A 237 -33.84 -2.52 -0.31
N TRP A 238 -33.66 -3.63 -1.03
CA TRP A 238 -33.43 -3.65 -2.47
C TRP A 238 -34.58 -2.94 -3.19
N ARG A 239 -34.25 -2.07 -4.15
CA ARG A 239 -35.20 -1.54 -5.12
C ARG A 239 -34.54 -1.57 -6.49
N GLU A 240 -35.11 -2.38 -7.36
CA GLU A 240 -34.87 -2.38 -8.80
C GLU A 240 -35.20 -1.00 -9.38
N GLN A 241 -34.36 -0.51 -10.29
CA GLN A 241 -34.74 0.52 -11.24
C GLN A 241 -34.45 -0.01 -12.64
N GLU A 242 -35.54 -0.33 -13.34
CA GLU A 242 -35.59 -0.43 -14.79
C GLU A 242 -35.41 0.97 -15.39
N THR A 243 -34.43 1.13 -16.28
CA THR A 243 -34.36 2.29 -17.17
C THR A 243 -34.62 1.85 -18.60
N SER A 244 -35.79 2.21 -19.10
CA SER A 244 -36.17 2.19 -20.50
C SER A 244 -35.52 3.38 -21.23
N VAL A 245 -34.82 3.10 -22.33
CA VAL A 245 -34.25 4.11 -23.23
C VAL A 245 -35.23 4.29 -24.40
N VAL A 246 -35.77 5.51 -24.51
CA VAL A 246 -36.48 5.98 -25.70
C VAL A 246 -35.44 6.55 -26.67
N VAL A 247 -35.31 5.95 -27.85
CA VAL A 247 -34.55 6.52 -28.97
C VAL A 247 -35.51 7.34 -29.81
N GLY A 248 -35.19 8.61 -30.00
CA GLY A 248 -35.85 9.48 -30.97
C GLY A 248 -34.80 10.22 -31.79
N VAL A 249 -34.68 9.83 -33.07
CA VAL A 249 -34.77 10.68 -34.28
C VAL A 249 -35.27 9.78 -35.40
#